data_AF-A0A427ALL8-F1
#
_entry.id   AF-A0A427ALL8-F1
#
_cell.length_a   1.000
_cell.length_b   1.000
_cell.length_c   1.000
_cell.angle_alpha   90.00
_cell.angle_beta   90.00
_cell.angle_gamma   90.00
#
_symmetry.space_group_name_H-M   'P 1'
#
loop_
_entity.id
_entity.type
_entity.pdbx_description
1 polymer ?
#
loop_
_entity_poly.entity_id
_entity_poly.type
_entity_poly.pdbx_seq_one_letter_code
_entity_poly.pdbx_strand_id
1 'polypeptide(L)'
;MLIPVNYLLMERKGVIRVIIHKEATSDDILQSFFHALILANLTGKAKSLHTESRLWMEEHYHDFIAKVQLKSKSLSTAQLKHQRRLLSGSIVWRALWALSPSEEKIN
;
A
#
# COMPACT_ATOMS: atom_id res chain seq x y z
N MET A 1 -13.70 -7.41 13.37
CA MET A 1 -12.51 -8.14 13.84
C MET A 1 -11.32 -7.27 13.50
N LEU A 2 -10.65 -6.66 14.49
CA LEU A 2 -9.48 -5.80 14.23
C LEU A 2 -8.36 -6.68 13.68
N ILE A 3 -7.89 -6.40 12.47
CA ILE A 3 -6.74 -7.10 11.88
C ILE A 3 -5.51 -6.71 12.74
N PRO A 4 -4.84 -7.65 13.42
CA PRO A 4 -3.60 -7.33 14.12
C PRO A 4 -2.58 -6.87 13.09
N VAL A 5 -2.13 -5.63 13.22
CA VAL A 5 -1.19 -5.00 12.30
C VAL A 5 0.18 -4.88 12.97
N ASN A 6 1.18 -5.54 12.41
CA ASN A 6 2.57 -5.45 12.83
C ASN A 6 3.27 -4.18 12.30
N TYR A 7 2.52 -3.09 12.14
CA TYR A 7 3.03 -1.81 11.70
C TYR A 7 2.18 -0.65 12.22
N LEU A 8 2.78 0.53 12.29
CA LEU A 8 2.13 1.80 12.63
C LEU A 8 2.29 2.79 11.48
N LEU A 9 1.21 3.50 11.16
CA LEU A 9 1.22 4.61 10.21
C LEU A 9 1.19 5.94 10.96
N MET A 10 2.07 6.86 10.56
CA MET A 10 2.10 8.21 11.06
C MET A 10 2.14 9.19 9.88
N GLU A 11 1.11 10.01 9.75
CA GLU A 11 1.11 11.15 8.83
C GLU A 11 1.65 12.38 9.56
N ARG A 12 2.61 13.07 8.96
CA ARG A 12 3.09 14.36 9.45
C ARG A 12 3.53 15.24 8.29
N LYS A 13 2.83 16.36 8.08
CA LYS A 13 3.16 17.39 7.09
C LYS A 13 3.21 16.85 5.65
N GLY A 14 2.26 16.01 5.27
CA GLY A 14 2.19 15.38 3.96
C GLY A 14 3.15 14.19 3.79
N VAL A 15 3.92 13.84 4.81
CA VAL A 15 4.82 12.68 4.78
C VAL A 15 4.21 11.57 5.62
N ILE A 16 3.96 10.44 4.98
CA ILE A 16 3.49 9.23 5.64
C ILE A 16 4.68 8.33 5.95
N ARG A 17 4.87 8.05 7.23
CA ARG A 17 5.89 7.14 7.75
C ARG A 17 5.23 5.84 8.14
N VAL A 18 5.84 4.75 7.71
CA VAL A 18 5.48 3.40 8.12
C VAL A 18 6.55 2.89 9.08
N ILE A 19 6.15 2.54 10.30
CA ILE A 19 7.02 1.97 11.31
C ILE A 19 6.66 0.49 11.41
N ILE A 20 7.60 -0.37 11.04
CA ILE A 20 7.40 -1.82 10.96
C ILE A 20 7.85 -2.47 12.27
N HIS A 21 7.04 -3.36 12.83
CA HIS A 21 7.41 -4.17 13.98
C HIS A 21 8.50 -5.17 13.60
N LYS A 22 9.42 -5.48 14.53
CA LYS A 22 10.58 -6.36 14.26
C LYS A 22 10.19 -7.79 13.82
N GLU A 23 9.00 -8.24 14.19
CA GLU A 23 8.45 -9.57 13.84
C GLU A 23 7.51 -9.52 12.64
N ALA A 24 7.43 -8.39 11.93
CA ALA A 24 6.60 -8.26 10.75
C ALA A 24 7.05 -9.22 9.65
N THR A 25 6.08 -9.92 9.06
CA THR A 25 6.26 -10.78 7.91
C THR A 25 6.33 -9.97 6.61
N SER A 26 6.66 -10.62 5.49
CA SER A 26 6.59 -9.97 4.17
C SER A 26 5.17 -9.50 3.83
N ASP A 27 4.15 -10.20 4.32
CA ASP A 27 2.74 -9.83 4.10
C ASP A 27 2.37 -8.58 4.91
N ASP A 28 2.88 -8.46 6.15
CA ASP A 28 2.72 -7.26 6.97
C ASP A 28 3.35 -6.02 6.30
N ILE A 29 4.56 -6.19 5.73
CA ILE A 29 5.25 -5.12 5.01
C ILE A 29 4.43 -4.70 3.78
N LEU A 30 3.93 -5.66 2.99
CA LEU A 30 3.12 -5.37 1.81
C LEU A 30 1.80 -4.68 2.19
N GLN A 31 1.13 -5.15 3.23
CA GLN A 31 -0.10 -4.54 3.74
C GLN A 31 0.15 -3.10 4.20
N SER A 32 1.26 -2.87 4.90
CA SER A 32 1.65 -1.54 5.37
C SER A 32 1.87 -0.54 4.22
N PHE A 33 2.44 -1.02 3.11
CA PHE A 33 2.66 -0.22 1.90
C PHE A 33 1.32 0.22 1.29
N PHE A 34 0.38 -0.71 1.11
CA PHE A 34 -0.93 -0.37 0.57
C PHE A 34 -1.72 0.54 1.50
N HIS A 35 -1.67 0.30 2.81
CA HIS A 35 -2.33 1.15 3.78
C HIS A 35 -1.77 2.58 3.75
N ALA A 36 -0.44 2.75 3.66
CA ALA A 36 0.19 4.05 3.48
C ALA A 36 -0.23 4.73 2.16
N LEU A 37 -0.35 3.98 1.07
CA LEU A 37 -0.80 4.49 -0.23
C LEU A 37 -2.24 5.01 -0.17
N ILE A 38 -3.13 4.27 0.48
CA ILE A 38 -4.53 4.69 0.66
C ILE A 38 -4.62 5.92 1.55
N LEU A 39 -3.88 5.95 2.66
CA LEU A 39 -3.75 7.12 3.52
C LEU A 39 -3.26 8.35 2.73
N ALA A 40 -2.29 8.17 1.84
CA ALA A 40 -1.77 9.22 0.97
C ALA A 40 -2.84 9.74 0.02
N ASN A 41 -3.61 8.84 -0.61
CA ASN A 41 -4.67 9.20 -1.54
C ASN A 41 -5.83 9.97 -0.87
N LEU A 42 -6.06 9.70 0.42
CA LEU A 42 -7.07 10.39 1.23
C LEU A 42 -6.58 11.71 1.82
N THR A 43 -5.26 11.96 1.83
CA THR A 43 -4.66 13.18 2.39
C THR A 43 -5.23 14.43 1.70
N GLY A 44 -5.82 15.33 2.50
CA GLY A 44 -6.48 16.55 2.01
C GLY A 44 -7.91 16.36 1.47
N LYS A 45 -8.42 15.13 1.38
CA LYS A 45 -9.78 14.81 0.89
C LYS A 45 -10.72 14.31 1.99
N ALA A 46 -10.17 13.57 2.95
CA ALA A 46 -10.89 12.90 4.02
C ALA A 46 -10.97 13.76 5.30
N LYS A 47 -12.08 13.61 6.06
CA LYS A 47 -12.24 14.26 7.37
C LYS A 47 -11.50 13.49 8.47
N SER A 48 -11.39 12.17 8.33
CA SER A 48 -10.70 11.30 9.30
C SER A 48 -9.78 10.32 8.58
N LEU A 49 -8.58 10.79 8.21
CA LEU A 49 -7.60 10.05 7.41
C LEU A 49 -7.37 8.62 7.88
N HIS A 50 -7.05 8.45 9.17
CA HIS A 50 -6.73 7.14 9.74
C HIS A 50 -7.94 6.21 9.86
N THR A 51 -9.13 6.75 10.07
CA THR A 51 -10.34 5.92 10.17
C THR A 51 -10.79 5.48 8.78
N GLU A 52 -10.84 6.40 7.82
CA GLU A 52 -11.27 6.10 6.44
C GLU A 52 -10.28 5.16 5.73
N SER A 53 -8.97 5.37 5.88
CA SER A 53 -7.97 4.45 5.32
C SER A 53 -8.04 3.05 5.95
N ARG A 54 -8.26 2.95 7.27
CA ARG A 54 -8.46 1.67 7.94
C ARG A 54 -9.71 0.95 7.46
N LEU A 55 -10.84 1.67 7.34
CA LEU A 55 -12.09 1.08 6.82
C LEU A 55 -11.90 0.56 5.39
N TRP A 56 -11.23 1.32 4.53
CA TRP A 56 -10.91 0.85 3.18
C TRP A 56 -10.07 -0.43 3.21
N MET A 57 -9.08 -0.52 4.10
CA MET A 57 -8.26 -1.73 4.25
C MET A 57 -9.10 -2.92 4.71
N GLU A 58 -10.01 -2.72 5.67
CA GLU A 58 -10.89 -3.78 6.16
C GLU A 58 -11.87 -4.26 5.08
N GLU A 59 -12.41 -3.35 4.27
CA GLU A 59 -13.44 -3.66 3.27
C GLU A 59 -12.88 -4.20 1.95
N HIS A 60 -11.68 -3.77 1.54
CA HIS A 60 -11.23 -3.98 0.16
C HIS A 60 -9.88 -4.68 0.02
N TYR A 61 -9.03 -4.68 1.06
CA TYR A 61 -7.65 -5.12 0.91
C TYR A 61 -7.54 -6.59 0.47
N HIS A 62 -8.34 -7.47 1.08
CA HIS A 62 -8.28 -8.91 0.80
C HIS A 62 -8.67 -9.22 -0.65
N ASP A 63 -9.77 -8.64 -1.14
CA ASP A 63 -10.23 -8.84 -2.52
C ASP A 63 -9.27 -8.21 -3.54
N PHE A 64 -8.71 -7.06 -3.20
CA PHE A 64 -7.73 -6.39 -4.01
C PHE A 64 -6.46 -7.24 -4.16
N ILE A 65 -5.89 -7.72 -3.04
CA ILE A 65 -4.64 -8.49 -3.08
C ILE A 65 -4.84 -9.84 -3.76
N ALA A 66 -6.00 -10.49 -3.58
CA ALA A 66 -6.35 -11.71 -4.30
C ALA A 66 -6.35 -11.49 -5.83
N LYS A 67 -6.94 -10.38 -6.30
CA LYS A 67 -6.93 -10.03 -7.74
C LYS A 67 -5.52 -9.75 -8.25
N VAL A 68 -4.69 -9.04 -7.47
CA VAL A 68 -3.28 -8.77 -7.83
C VAL A 68 -2.51 -10.08 -7.93
N GLN A 69 -2.68 -10.99 -6.98
CA GLN A 69 -2.03 -12.30 -6.98
C GLN A 69 -2.48 -13.17 -8.15
N LEU A 70 -3.78 -13.20 -8.47
CA LEU A 70 -4.31 -13.93 -9.62
C LEU A 70 -3.75 -13.40 -10.95
N LYS A 71 -3.69 -12.07 -11.12
CA LYS A 71 -3.04 -11.45 -12.30
C LYS A 71 -1.54 -11.70 -12.34
N SER A 72 -0.88 -11.81 -11.19
CA SER A 72 0.56 -12.13 -11.13
C SER A 72 0.88 -13.56 -11.54
N LYS A 73 -0.05 -14.52 -11.30
CA LYS A 73 0.10 -15.91 -11.74
C LYS A 73 -0.06 -16.08 -13.26
N SER A 74 -0.71 -15.13 -13.95
CA SER A 74 -0.77 -15.12 -15.42
C SER A 74 0.41 -14.39 -16.07
N LEU A 75 1.27 -13.72 -15.30
CA LEU A 75 2.53 -13.16 -15.78
C LEU A 75 3.61 -14.24 -15.75
N SER A 76 4.38 -14.33 -16.83
CA SER A 76 5.48 -15.29 -17.01
C SER A 76 6.42 -15.34 -15.80
N THR A 77 6.90 -16.55 -15.48
CA THR A 77 7.76 -16.93 -14.35
C THR A 77 9.00 -16.04 -14.13
N ALA A 78 9.42 -15.26 -15.13
CA ALA A 78 10.49 -14.28 -15.02
C ALA A 78 10.12 -13.02 -14.20
N GLN A 79 8.87 -12.53 -14.30
CA GLN A 79 8.42 -11.33 -13.58
C GLN A 79 8.16 -11.62 -12.09
N LEU A 80 7.73 -12.83 -11.75
CA LEU A 80 7.57 -13.33 -10.38
C LEU A 80 8.91 -13.39 -9.61
N LYS A 81 10.03 -13.65 -10.30
CA LYS A 81 11.35 -13.68 -9.67
C LYS A 81 11.81 -12.28 -9.24
N HIS A 82 11.50 -11.25 -10.01
CA HIS A 82 11.75 -9.86 -9.63
C HIS A 82 10.88 -9.41 -8.45
N GLN A 83 9.60 -9.81 -8.43
CA GLN A 83 8.67 -9.40 -7.38
C GLN A 83 8.87 -10.14 -6.04
N ARG A 84 9.33 -11.40 -6.05
CA ARG A 84 9.80 -12.07 -4.82
C ARG A 84 11.13 -11.50 -4.33
N ARG A 85 12.02 -11.07 -5.23
CA ARG A 85 13.28 -10.42 -4.84
C ARG A 85 13.05 -9.08 -4.16
N LEU A 86 12.04 -8.33 -4.63
CA LEU A 86 11.50 -7.11 -4.03
C LEU A 86 11.08 -7.28 -2.53
N LEU A 87 10.75 -8.49 -2.10
CA LEU A 87 10.38 -8.83 -0.71
C LEU A 87 11.55 -9.41 0.12
N SER A 88 12.77 -9.47 -0.43
CA SER A 88 13.97 -9.87 0.34
C SER A 88 14.46 -8.72 1.23
N GLY A 89 14.92 -9.05 2.44
CA GLY A 89 15.08 -8.15 3.60
C GLY A 89 16.10 -7.01 3.52
N SER A 90 16.41 -6.47 2.34
CA SER A 90 17.29 -5.31 2.21
C SER A 90 17.01 -4.49 0.94
N ILE A 91 15.74 -4.18 0.66
CA ILE A 91 15.38 -3.30 -0.46
C ILE A 91 14.78 -2.01 0.06
N VAL A 92 15.50 -0.91 -0.18
CA VAL A 92 14.94 0.44 -0.06
C VAL A 92 13.99 0.64 -1.23
N TRP A 93 12.70 0.61 -0.95
CA TRP A 93 11.68 0.93 -1.93
C TRP A 93 11.61 2.43 -2.13
N ARG A 94 11.94 2.89 -3.34
CA ARG A 94 11.75 4.28 -3.77
C ARG A 94 10.81 4.26 -4.96
N ALA A 95 9.58 4.70 -4.76
CA ALA A 95 8.61 4.84 -5.84
C ALA A 95 8.39 6.34 -6.10
N LEU A 96 8.68 6.77 -7.32
CA LEU A 96 8.42 8.14 -7.79
C LEU A 96 6.97 8.17 -8.33
N TRP A 97 6.01 8.50 -7.46
CA TRP A 97 4.63 8.67 -7.87
C TRP A 97 4.44 10.12 -8.32
N ALA A 98 4.47 10.34 -9.63
CA ALA A 98 4.01 11.60 -10.21
C ALA A 98 2.48 11.55 -10.32
N LEU A 99 1.79 12.40 -9.56
CA LEU A 99 0.39 12.71 -9.80
C LEU A 99 0.35 13.64 -11.02
N SER A 100 0.15 13.07 -12.21
CA SER A 100 -0.22 13.87 -13.37
C SER A 100 -1.61 14.46 -13.10
N PRO A 101 -1.81 15.79 -13.26
CA PRO A 101 -3.15 16.36 -13.23
C PRO A 101 -3.99 15.64 -14.29
N SER A 102 -5.17 15.17 -13.90
CA SER A 102 -6.18 14.73 -14.86
C SER A 102 -6.44 15.90 -15.78
N GLU A 103 -6.08 15.79 -17.07
CA GLU A 103 -6.51 16.75 -18.08
C GLU A 103 -8.03 16.60 -18.24
N GLU A 104 -8.79 17.24 -17.34
CA GLU A 104 -10.18 17.57 -17.62
C GLU A 104 -10.19 18.55 -18.78
N LYS A 105 -10.40 18.00 -19.97
CA LYS A 105 -10.74 18.77 -21.16
C LYS A 105 -12.09 19.43 -20.90
N ILE A 106 -12.07 20.70 -20.52
CA ILE A 106 -13.27 21.55 -20.46
C ILE A 106 -13.80 21.62 -21.90
N ASN A 107 -14.98 21.04 -22.13
CA ASN A 107 -15.83 21.25 -23.30
C ASN A 107 -17.12 21.92 -22.85
#